data_AF-A0AAV4FNQ8-F1
#
_entry.id   AF-A0AAV4FNQ8-F1
#
_cell.length_a   1.000
_cell.length_b   1.000
_cell.length_c   1.000
_cell.angle_alpha   90.00
_cell.angle_beta   90.00
_cell.angle_gamma   90.00
#
_symmetry.space_group_name_H-M   'P 1'
#
loop_
_entity.id
_entity.type
_entity.pdbx_description
1 polymer ?
#
loop_
_entity_poly.entity_id
_entity_poly.type
_entity_poly.pdbx_seq_one_letter_code
_entity_poly.pdbx_strand_id
1 'polypeptide(L)'
;MKLRRDKKSWLEQECAKINEWNKKRKSKEQFDQIKSIQSKRFSSKNICINNVNGQALTEPEEVLKRWNSYGTHLFGYPNKKETKEAYKVAQQDVKPEPLTSEVRQP
;
A
#
# COMPACT_ATOMS: atom_id res chain seq x y z
N MET A 1 13.79 -2.18 6.91
CA MET A 1 14.30 -2.33 5.52
C MET A 1 14.60 -3.79 5.14
N LYS A 2 13.69 -4.74 5.43
CA LYS A 2 13.88 -6.20 5.21
C LYS A 2 13.17 -6.69 3.93
N LEU A 3 11.93 -6.23 3.73
CA LEU A 3 11.05 -6.60 2.61
C LEU A 3 11.64 -6.38 1.19
N ARG A 4 12.49 -5.36 0.99
CA ARG A 4 13.18 -5.12 -0.30
C ARG A 4 14.30 -6.13 -0.57
N ARG A 5 14.98 -6.62 0.47
CA ARG A 5 16.08 -7.59 0.34
C ARG A 5 15.54 -8.98 0.01
N ASP A 6 14.43 -9.37 0.62
CA ASP A 6 13.82 -10.69 0.40
C ASP A 6 13.33 -10.84 -1.05
N LYS A 7 12.75 -9.78 -1.63
CA LYS A 7 12.36 -9.78 -3.05
C LYS A 7 13.56 -9.90 -4.00
N LYS A 8 14.66 -9.20 -3.70
CA LYS A 8 15.88 -9.28 -4.52
C LYS A 8 16.48 -10.68 -4.47
N SER A 9 16.61 -11.26 -3.27
CA SER A 9 17.12 -12.63 -3.09
C SER A 9 16.25 -13.67 -3.80
N TRP A 10 14.91 -13.50 -3.77
CA TRP A 10 14.01 -14.39 -4.50
C TRP A 10 14.22 -14.31 -6.02
N LEU A 11 14.33 -13.09 -6.58
CA LEU A 11 14.58 -12.91 -8.02
C LEU A 11 15.92 -13.51 -8.46
N GLU A 12 16.98 -13.34 -7.66
CA GLU A 12 18.30 -13.92 -7.95
C GLU A 12 18.25 -15.45 -8.00
N GLN A 13 17.55 -16.09 -7.06
CA GLN A 13 17.37 -17.55 -7.05
C GLN A 13 16.59 -18.04 -8.28
N GLU A 14 15.53 -17.34 -8.67
CA GLU A 14 14.72 -17.71 -9.83
C GLU A 14 15.46 -17.54 -11.15
N CYS A 15 16.23 -16.45 -11.30
CA CYS A 15 17.12 -16.25 -12.44
C CYS A 15 18.21 -17.33 -12.52
N ALA A 16 18.77 -17.75 -11.38
CA ALA A 16 19.76 -18.82 -11.33
C ALA A 16 19.20 -20.16 -11.85
N LYS A 17 17.98 -20.54 -11.45
CA LYS A 17 17.29 -21.74 -11.95
C LYS A 17 17.05 -21.69 -13.45
N ILE A 18 16.56 -20.57 -13.97
CA ILE A 18 16.35 -20.39 -15.42
C ILE A 18 17.66 -20.56 -16.19
N ASN A 19 18.76 -19.99 -15.69
CA ASN A 19 20.08 -20.12 -16.29
C ASN A 19 20.58 -21.57 -16.26
N GLU A 20 20.31 -22.30 -15.18
CA GLU A 20 20.67 -23.72 -15.06
C GLU A 20 19.90 -24.58 -16.07
N TRP A 21 18.59 -24.36 -16.23
CA TRP A 21 17.78 -25.05 -17.24
C TRP A 21 18.26 -24.75 -18.67
N ASN A 22 18.63 -23.50 -18.93
CA ASN A 22 19.19 -23.09 -20.22
C ASN A 22 20.52 -23.81 -20.51
N LYS A 23 21.44 -23.85 -19.54
CA LYS A 23 22.71 -24.59 -19.66
C LYS A 23 22.50 -26.09 -19.92
N LYS A 24 21.48 -26.68 -19.28
CA LYS A 24 21.11 -28.09 -19.46
C LYS A 24 20.24 -28.35 -20.69
N ARG A 25 19.98 -27.35 -21.55
CA ARG A 25 19.11 -27.41 -22.74
C ARG A 25 17.70 -27.97 -22.45
N LYS A 26 17.19 -27.67 -21.26
CA LYS A 26 15.88 -28.10 -20.75
C LYS A 26 14.83 -27.02 -21.04
N SER A 27 14.43 -26.90 -22.31
CA SER A 27 13.57 -25.80 -22.78
C SER A 27 12.17 -25.81 -22.14
N LYS A 28 11.63 -26.99 -21.84
CA LYS A 28 10.33 -27.13 -21.17
C LYS A 28 10.37 -26.60 -19.75
N GLU A 29 11.33 -27.05 -18.95
CA GLU A 29 11.50 -26.60 -17.56
C GLU A 29 11.84 -25.11 -17.50
N GLN A 30 12.63 -24.60 -18.44
CA GLN A 30 12.89 -23.17 -18.57
C GLN A 30 11.60 -22.38 -18.84
N PHE A 31 10.78 -22.85 -19.78
CA PHE A 31 9.51 -22.22 -20.13
C PHE A 31 8.51 -22.24 -18.96
N ASP A 32 8.35 -23.39 -18.31
CA ASP A 32 7.46 -23.55 -17.15
C ASP A 32 7.89 -22.62 -15.99
N GLN A 33 9.20 -22.47 -15.76
CA GLN A 33 9.73 -21.56 -14.73
C GLN A 33 9.40 -20.11 -15.05
N ILE A 34 9.66 -19.65 -16.28
CA ILE A 34 9.32 -18.29 -16.72
C ILE A 34 7.83 -18.03 -16.60
N LYS A 35 7.01 -19.00 -17.06
CA LYS A 35 5.56 -18.92 -16.96
C LYS A 35 5.08 -18.85 -15.52
N SER A 36 5.68 -19.59 -14.59
CA SER A 36 5.32 -19.53 -13.16
C SER A 36 5.57 -18.15 -12.54
N ILE A 37 6.68 -17.49 -12.93
CA ILE A 37 7.03 -16.15 -12.46
C ILE A 37 6.08 -15.10 -13.04
N GLN A 38 5.74 -15.21 -14.32
CA GLN A 38 4.79 -14.30 -14.99
C GLN A 38 3.34 -14.54 -14.52
N SER A 39 2.98 -15.79 -14.22
CA SER A 39 1.66 -16.21 -13.74
C SER A 39 1.35 -15.70 -12.34
N LYS A 40 2.35 -15.29 -11.54
CA LYS A 40 2.13 -14.46 -10.35
C LYS A 40 1.68 -13.08 -10.82
N ARG A 41 0.43 -13.01 -11.29
CA ARG A 41 -0.23 -11.78 -11.70
C ARG A 41 -0.03 -10.75 -10.59
N PHE A 42 0.50 -9.61 -10.97
CA PHE A 42 0.28 -8.36 -10.26
C PHE A 42 -1.23 -8.22 -10.10
N SER A 43 -1.75 -8.50 -8.91
CA SER A 43 -3.05 -7.97 -8.52
C SER A 43 -2.81 -6.47 -8.41
N SER A 44 -3.32 -5.72 -9.39
CA SER A 44 -3.41 -4.27 -9.23
C SER A 44 -4.13 -4.05 -7.91
N LYS A 45 -3.45 -3.38 -6.97
CA LYS A 45 -4.13 -2.95 -5.75
C LYS A 45 -5.31 -2.13 -6.21
N ASN A 46 -6.51 -2.53 -5.84
CA ASN A 46 -7.68 -1.79 -6.23
C ASN A 46 -7.64 -0.45 -5.47
N ILE A 47 -7.26 0.63 -6.16
CA ILE A 47 -7.15 1.98 -5.59
C ILE A 47 -8.52 2.68 -5.64
N CYS A 48 -9.63 1.93 -5.62
CA CYS A 48 -10.96 2.50 -5.51
C CYS A 48 -11.50 2.35 -4.09
N ILE A 49 -12.27 3.34 -3.66
CA ILE A 49 -13.02 3.28 -2.41
C ILE A 49 -14.32 2.55 -2.73
N ASN A 50 -14.48 1.37 -2.12
CA ASN A 50 -15.68 0.55 -2.32
C ASN A 50 -16.71 0.77 -1.22
N ASN A 51 -17.98 0.64 -1.61
CA ASN A 51 -19.08 0.49 -0.68
C ASN A 51 -19.00 -0.87 0.05
N VAL A 52 -19.92 -1.10 1.00
CA VAL A 52 -19.99 -2.34 1.77
C VAL A 52 -20.27 -3.59 0.91
N ASN A 53 -20.89 -3.40 -0.26
CA ASN A 53 -21.20 -4.45 -1.22
C ASN A 53 -20.06 -4.73 -2.22
N GLY A 54 -18.91 -4.04 -2.07
CA GLY A 54 -17.75 -4.21 -2.93
C GLY A 54 -17.80 -3.45 -4.26
N GLN A 55 -18.79 -2.58 -4.48
CA GLN A 55 -18.87 -1.73 -5.67
C GLN A 55 -18.08 -0.44 -5.48
N ALA A 56 -17.42 0.00 -6.54
CA ALA A 56 -16.65 1.25 -6.54
C ALA A 56 -17.58 2.46 -6.42
N LEU A 57 -17.28 3.32 -5.44
CA LEU A 57 -17.97 4.60 -5.28
C LEU A 57 -17.38 5.62 -6.26
N THR A 58 -18.22 6.22 -7.10
CA THR A 58 -17.85 7.28 -8.04
C THR A 58 -18.31 8.65 -7.56
N GLU A 59 -19.39 8.70 -6.78
CA GLU A 59 -19.97 9.95 -6.30
C GLU A 59 -19.16 10.55 -5.14
N PRO A 60 -18.79 11.84 -5.20
CA PRO A 60 -17.92 12.48 -4.21
C PRO A 60 -18.53 12.47 -2.81
N GLU A 61 -19.85 12.65 -2.71
CA GLU A 61 -20.56 12.62 -1.43
C GLU A 61 -20.51 11.24 -0.76
N GLU A 62 -20.64 10.17 -1.55
CA GLU A 62 -20.62 8.80 -1.05
C GLU A 62 -19.21 8.39 -0.64
N VAL A 63 -18.21 8.78 -1.43
CA VAL A 63 -16.79 8.60 -1.08
C VAL A 63 -16.48 9.30 0.25
N LEU A 64 -16.92 10.55 0.41
CA LEU A 64 -16.72 11.32 1.64
C LEU A 64 -17.40 10.66 2.85
N LYS A 65 -18.64 10.20 2.70
CA LYS A 65 -19.37 9.46 3.75
C LYS A 65 -18.64 8.17 4.13
N ARG A 66 -18.18 7.41 3.14
CA ARG A 66 -17.45 6.14 3.35
C ARG A 66 -16.12 6.37 4.07
N TRP A 67 -15.38 7.41 3.70
CA TRP A 67 -14.12 7.80 4.34
C TRP A 67 -14.32 8.21 5.80
N ASN A 68 -15.31 9.07 6.07
CA ASN A 68 -15.63 9.49 7.43
C ASN A 68 -16.08 8.32 8.33
N SER A 69 -16.93 7.43 7.79
CA SER A 69 -17.37 6.22 8.49
C SER A 69 -16.18 5.31 8.82
N TYR A 70 -15.28 5.10 7.86
CA TYR A 70 -14.06 4.32 8.07
C TYR A 70 -13.16 4.92 9.16
N GLY A 71 -12.90 6.24 9.11
CA GLY A 71 -12.11 6.93 10.12
C GLY A 71 -12.75 6.86 11.51
N THR A 72 -14.07 7.07 11.60
CA THR A 72 -14.82 6.97 12.86
C THR A 72 -14.77 5.56 13.44
N HIS A 73 -14.85 4.53 12.59
CA HIS A 73 -14.74 3.14 13.02
C HIS A 73 -13.32 2.80 13.49
N LEU A 74 -12.30 3.25 12.75
CA LEU A 74 -10.90 2.93 13.02
C LEU A 74 -10.35 3.67 14.25
N PHE A 75 -10.71 4.95 14.40
CA PHE A 75 -10.23 5.83 15.47
C PHE A 75 -11.27 6.09 16.55
N GLY A 76 -12.38 5.34 16.53
CA GLY A 76 -13.47 5.51 17.49
C GLY A 76 -13.04 5.13 18.90
N TYR A 77 -12.66 6.12 19.71
CA TYR A 77 -12.79 6.12 21.16
C TYR A 77 -13.20 7.52 21.67
N PRO A 78 -13.69 7.61 22.92
CA PRO A 78 -14.94 8.28 23.30
C PRO A 78 -14.83 9.81 23.24
N ASN A 79 -15.97 10.50 23.35
CA ASN A 79 -16.08 11.97 23.45
C ASN A 79 -16.02 12.72 22.11
N LYS A 80 -17.17 12.67 21.43
CA LYS A 80 -17.62 13.58 20.35
C LYS A 80 -17.57 15.09 20.68
N LYS A 81 -17.05 15.49 21.84
CA LYS A 81 -16.99 16.89 22.30
C LYS A 81 -15.66 17.55 21.92
N GLU A 82 -14.52 16.86 22.06
CA GLU A 82 -13.19 17.43 21.75
C GLU A 82 -12.92 17.52 20.25
N THR A 83 -13.50 16.62 19.45
CA THR A 83 -13.30 16.63 17.99
C THR A 83 -13.91 17.85 17.33
N LYS A 84 -14.93 18.47 17.95
CA LYS A 84 -15.55 19.69 17.43
C LYS A 84 -14.70 20.94 17.57
N GLU A 85 -13.90 20.97 18.61
CA GLU A 85 -12.97 22.05 18.88
C GLU A 85 -11.68 21.84 18.09
N ALA A 86 -11.20 20.59 17.98
CA ALA A 86 -10.02 20.25 17.21
C ALA A 86 -10.12 20.58 15.70
N TYR A 87 -11.28 20.35 15.05
CA TYR A 87 -11.44 20.76 13.64
C TYR A 87 -11.54 22.28 13.46
N LYS A 88 -12.08 23.00 14.45
CA LYS A 88 -12.19 24.47 14.40
C LYS A 88 -10.83 25.13 14.61
N VAL A 89 -10.02 24.55 15.49
CA VAL A 89 -8.62 24.97 15.74
C VAL A 89 -7.76 24.71 14.50
N ALA A 90 -7.97 23.60 13.78
CA ALA A 90 -7.23 23.28 12.56
C ALA A 90 -7.55 24.18 11.33
N GLN A 91 -8.65 24.95 11.36
CA GLN A 91 -8.96 25.96 10.32
C GLN A 91 -8.29 27.32 10.58
N GLN A 92 -7.55 27.48 11.68
CA GLN A 92 -6.60 28.58 11.78
C GLN A 92 -5.36 28.16 10.99
N ASP A 93 -5.06 28.87 9.90
CA ASP A 93 -3.86 28.70 9.05
C ASP A 93 -2.55 29.00 9.79
N VAL A 94 -2.41 28.56 11.04
CA VAL A 94 -1.15 28.60 11.76
C VAL A 94 -0.33 27.42 11.24
N LYS A 95 0.51 27.73 10.25
CA LYS A 95 1.53 26.84 9.72
C LYS A 95 2.21 26.12 10.90
N PRO A 96 2.09 24.78 11.02
CA PRO A 96 2.72 24.07 12.13
C PRO A 96 4.23 24.28 12.03
N GLU A 97 4.86 24.56 13.17
CA GLU A 97 6.31 24.67 13.23
C GLU A 97 6.95 23.37 12.70
N PRO A 98 7.96 23.45 11.82
CA PRO A 98 8.60 22.26 11.29
C PRO A 98 9.21 21.46 12.45
N LEU A 99 9.00 20.14 12.48
CA LEU A 99 9.64 19.27 13.47
C LEU A 99 11.16 19.40 13.35
N THR A 100 11.80 20.00 14.36
CA THR A 100 13.25 20.19 14.40
C THR A 100 14.00 18.95 14.90
N SER A 101 13.28 17.89 15.31
CA SER A 101 13.88 16.64 15.82
C SER A 101 14.71 15.87 14.79
N GLU A 102 14.59 16.20 13.49
CA GLU A 102 15.37 15.57 12.42
C GLU A 102 16.50 16.46 11.87
N VAL A 103 16.68 17.68 12.40
CA VAL A 103 17.83 18.50 12.03
C VAL A 103 19.04 18.02 12.83
N ARG A 104 19.83 17.16 12.21
CA ARG A 104 21.13 16.71 12.72
C ARG A 104 21.98 17.95 13.00
N GLN A 105 22.15 18.31 14.27
CA GLN A 105 23.14 19.31 14.65
C GLN A 105 24.55 18.74 14.39
N PRO A 106 25.48 19.56 13.85
CA PRO A 106 26.81 19.12 13.47
C PRO A 106 27.65 18.62 14.65
#